data_AF-A0A6A6TSR7-F1
#
_entry.id   AF-A0A6A6TSR7-F1
#
_cell.length_a   1.000
_cell.length_b   1.000
_cell.length_c   1.000
_cell.angle_alpha   90.00
_cell.angle_beta   90.00
_cell.angle_gamma   90.00
#
_symmetry.space_group_name_H-M   'P 1'
#
loop_
_entity.id
_entity.type
_entity.pdbx_description
1 polymer ?
#
loop_
_entity_poly.entity_id
_entity_poly.type
_entity_poly.pdbx_seq_one_letter_code
_entity_poly.pdbx_strand_id
1 'polypeptide(L)' 'MLAERDWLNFPKTLPVVKASIDTGHLGTYWSLNGGQFGKITVAYLKYMFYADQGAKKLFLEPNSSLVADGWNISTRNWN' A
#
# COMPACT_ATOMS: atom_id res chain seq x y z
N MET A 1 -15.07 -7.26 -1.91
CA MET A 1 -14.76 -8.04 -3.13
C MET A 1 -13.29 -8.43 -3.08
N LEU A 2 -12.98 -9.73 -2.99
CA LEU A 2 -11.66 -10.37 -2.83
C LEU A 2 -10.75 -9.83 -1.72
N ALA A 3 -10.25 -8.60 -1.81
CA ALA A 3 -9.35 -8.00 -0.81
C ALA A 3 -9.91 -8.07 0.63
N GLU A 4 -11.21 -7.79 0.83
CA GLU A 4 -11.84 -7.91 2.15
C GLU A 4 -11.96 -9.34 2.65
N ARG A 5 -12.19 -10.30 1.73
CA ARG A 5 -12.23 -11.73 2.08
C ARG A 5 -10.84 -12.19 2.49
N ASP A 6 -9.83 -11.83 1.71
CA ASP A 6 -8.46 -12.28 1.94
C ASP A 6 -7.90 -11.65 3.22
N TRP A 7 -8.23 -10.39 3.50
CA TRP A 7 -7.90 -9.68 4.74
C TRP A 7 -8.33 -10.42 6.02
N LEU A 8 -9.47 -11.12 5.99
CA LEU A 8 -9.98 -11.90 7.12
C LEU A 8 -9.32 -13.27 7.26
N ASN A 9 -8.72 -13.79 6.18
CA ASN A 9 -8.24 -15.17 6.09
C ASN A 9 -6.71 -15.30 6.15
N PHE A 10 -5.97 -14.20 6.24
CA PHE A 10 -4.52 -14.28 6.40
C PHE A 10 -4.12 -14.90 7.75
N PRO A 11 -3.08 -15.75 7.80
CA PRO A 11 -2.50 -16.22 9.05
C PRO A 11 -2.05 -15.07 9.95
N LYS A 12 -2.22 -15.22 11.27
CA LYS A 12 -1.81 -14.21 12.26
C LYS A 12 -0.30 -13.95 12.31
N THR A 13 0.50 -14.82 11.72
CA THR A 13 1.96 -14.70 11.65
C THR A 13 2.45 -13.99 10.40
N LEU A 14 1.58 -13.73 9.42
CA LEU A 14 1.95 -13.10 8.17
C LEU A 14 1.77 -11.58 8.30
N PRO A 15 2.81 -10.76 8.12
CA PRO A 15 2.66 -9.31 8.00
C PRO A 15 1.83 -8.96 6.76
N VAL A 16 0.78 -8.16 6.94
CA VAL A 16 -0.14 -7.79 5.86
C VAL A 16 -0.31 -6.28 5.81
N VAL A 17 -0.32 -5.72 4.60
CA VAL A 17 -0.72 -4.35 4.30
C VAL A 17 -1.84 -4.40 3.26
N LYS A 18 -2.89 -3.63 3.47
CA LYS A 18 -3.94 -3.33 2.50
C LYS A 18 -3.96 -1.83 2.29
N ALA A 19 -3.80 -1.38 1.05
CA ALA A 19 -3.83 0.04 0.69
C ALA A 19 -4.82 0.27 -0.43
N SER A 20 -5.68 1.28 -0.28
CA SER A 20 -6.69 1.64 -1.28
C SER A 20 -6.91 3.15 -1.31
N ILE A 21 -7.24 3.68 -2.48
CA ILE A 21 -7.64 5.07 -2.70
C ILE A 21 -8.76 5.09 -3.74
N ASP A 22 -9.78 5.92 -3.53
CA ASP A 22 -10.89 6.03 -4.47
C ASP A 22 -10.48 6.91 -5.66
N THR A 23 -10.48 6.30 -6.84
CA THR A 23 -10.06 6.90 -8.12
C THR A 23 -10.95 6.47 -9.28
N GLY A 24 -12.04 5.74 -8.98
CA GLY A 24 -12.91 5.15 -10.00
C GLY A 24 -12.28 4.01 -10.81
N HIS A 25 -13.05 3.53 -11.80
CA HIS A 25 -12.61 2.50 -12.72
C HIS A 25 -11.49 3.05 -13.62
N LEU A 26 -10.43 2.24 -13.84
CA LEU A 26 -9.13 2.57 -14.48
C LEU A 26 -8.06 3.21 -13.58
N GLY A 27 -8.42 3.68 -12.39
CA GLY A 27 -7.47 4.29 -11.46
C GLY A 27 -6.65 5.42 -12.10
N THR A 28 -5.33 5.39 -11.93
CA THR A 28 -4.41 6.42 -12.47
C THR A 28 -3.58 5.94 -13.66
N TYR A 29 -4.09 4.97 -14.43
CA TYR A 29 -3.34 4.32 -15.53
C TYR A 29 -2.81 5.31 -16.58
N TRP A 30 -3.59 6.34 -16.90
CA TRP A 30 -3.24 7.37 -17.90
C TRP A 30 -2.51 8.58 -17.33
N SER A 31 -2.29 8.62 -16.02
CA SER A 31 -1.55 9.71 -15.40
C SER A 31 -0.07 9.61 -15.72
N LEU A 32 0.63 10.76 -15.75
CA LEU A 32 2.08 10.79 -15.88
C LEU A 32 2.71 9.87 -14.82
N ASN A 33 3.59 8.97 -15.27
CA ASN A 33 4.25 7.96 -14.42
C ASN A 33 3.28 7.08 -13.61
N GLY A 34 2.06 6.87 -14.09
CA GLY A 34 1.04 6.07 -13.41
C GLY A 34 0.45 6.73 -12.15
N GLY A 35 0.72 8.01 -11.90
CA GLY A 35 0.10 8.78 -10.81
C GLY A 35 0.26 8.17 -9.42
N GLN A 36 -0.82 8.20 -8.63
CA GLN A 36 -0.83 7.67 -7.25
C GLN A 36 -0.53 6.17 -7.19
N PHE A 37 -1.08 5.37 -8.11
CA PHE A 37 -0.77 3.94 -8.16
C PHE A 37 0.68 3.68 -8.57
N GLY A 38 1.28 4.51 -9.42
CA GLY A 38 2.71 4.45 -9.73
C GLY A 38 3.57 4.71 -8.49
N LYS A 39 3.27 5.77 -7.73
CA LYS A 39 4.00 6.13 -6.49
C LYS A 39 3.99 5.00 -5.47
N ILE A 40 2.81 4.44 -5.13
CA ILE A 40 2.72 3.36 -4.14
C ILE A 40 3.38 2.06 -4.63
N THR A 41 3.31 1.77 -5.94
CA THR A 41 3.94 0.59 -6.53
C THR A 41 5.46 0.65 -6.38
N VAL A 42 6.07 1.81 -6.69
CA VAL A 42 7.51 2.00 -6.51
C VAL A 42 7.92 1.83 -5.04
N ALA A 43 7.14 2.36 -4.10
CA ALA A 43 7.39 2.16 -2.68
C ALA A 43 7.34 0.67 -2.30
N TYR A 44 6.33 -0.07 -2.75
CA TYR A 44 6.22 -1.50 -2.49
C TYR A 44 7.41 -2.28 -3.06
N LEU A 45 7.80 -2.01 -4.32
CA LEU A 45 8.92 -2.68 -4.96
C LEU A 45 10.26 -2.40 -4.27
N LYS A 46 10.50 -1.16 -3.83
CA LYS A 46 11.69 -0.80 -3.05
C LYS A 46 11.77 -1.56 -1.73
N TYR A 47 10.64 -1.68 -1.03
CA TYR A 47 10.58 -2.47 0.19
C TYR A 47 10.88 -3.95 -0.09
N MET A 48 10.21 -4.55 -1.07
CA MET A 48 10.32 -5.99 -1.35
C MET A 48 11.68 -6.40 -1.91
N PHE A 49 12.26 -5.61 -2.82
CA PHE A 49 13.45 -6.01 -3.58
C PHE A 49 14.75 -5.36 -3.10
N TYR A 50 14.67 -4.21 -2.43
CA TYR A 50 15.85 -3.50 -1.93
C TYR A 50 15.92 -3.42 -0.41
N ALA A 51 15.01 -4.09 0.30
CA ALA A 51 14.91 -4.03 1.77
C ALA A 51 14.86 -2.58 2.32
N ASP A 52 14.35 -1.65 1.52
CA ASP A 52 14.32 -0.22 1.83
C ASP A 52 13.38 0.04 3.02
N GLN A 53 13.95 0.39 4.17
CA GLN A 53 13.19 0.67 5.39
C GLN A 53 12.43 2.00 5.32
N GLY A 54 12.89 2.97 4.52
CA GLY A 54 12.15 4.19 4.25
C GLY A 54 10.88 3.90 3.47
N ALA A 55 10.97 3.01 2.47
CA ALA A 55 9.81 2.55 1.71
C ALA A 55 8.84 1.74 2.58
N LYS A 56 9.33 0.89 3.49
CA LYS A 56 8.50 0.20 4.50
C LYS A 56 7.69 1.18 5.35
N LYS A 57 8.33 2.24 5.85
CA LYS A 57 7.70 3.26 6.69
C LYS A 57 6.52 3.95 6.01
N LEU A 58 6.54 4.10 4.69
CA LEU A 58 5.42 4.67 3.95
C LEU A 58 4.09 3.93 4.17
N PHE A 59 4.15 2.63 4.46
CA PHE A 59 2.96 1.81 4.70
C PHE A 59 2.59 1.68 6.19
N LEU A 60 3.53 1.92 7.11
CA LEU A 60 3.34 1.64 8.53
C LEU A 60 3.17 2.90 9.39
N GLU A 61 3.70 4.04 8.95
CA GLU A 61 3.64 5.28 9.72
C GLU A 61 2.35 6.06 9.39
N PRO A 62 1.58 6.51 10.40
CA PRO A 62 0.28 7.17 10.20
C PRO A 62 0.40 8.56 9.56
N ASN A 63 1.58 9.18 9.58
CA ASN A 63 1.88 10.48 9.00
C ASN A 63 2.70 10.37 7.70
N SER A 64 2.70 9.20 7.05
CA SER A 64 3.48 9.01 5.83
C SER A 64 2.96 9.86 4.68
N SER A 65 3.81 10.06 3.67
CA SER A 65 3.41 10.76 2.44
C SER A 65 2.35 10.01 1.63
N LEU A 66 2.09 8.72 1.89
CA LEU A 66 0.96 8.01 1.28
C LEU A 66 -0.35 8.36 1.98
N VAL A 67 -0.36 8.42 3.32
CA VAL A 67 -1.54 8.85 4.07
C VAL A 67 -1.90 10.29 3.75
N ALA A 68 -0.90 11.18 3.65
CA ALA A 68 -1.09 12.58 3.24
C ALA A 68 -1.68 12.72 1.81
N ASP A 69 -1.36 11.77 0.93
CA ASP A 69 -1.91 11.70 -0.44
C ASP A 69 -3.33 11.11 -0.49
N GLY A 70 -3.93 10.76 0.66
CA GLY A 70 -5.31 10.27 0.76
C GLY A 70 -5.46 8.75 0.70
N TRP A 71 -4.37 7.98 0.83
CA TRP A 71 -4.46 6.52 0.90
C TRP A 71 -5.09 6.03 2.20
N ASN A 72 -6.06 5.14 2.09
CA ASN A 72 -6.55 4.33 3.21
C ASN A 72 -5.66 3.09 3.33
N ILE A 73 -4.88 3.03 4.41
CA ILE A 73 -3.92 1.96 4.67
C ILE A 73 -4.32 1.22 5.96
N SER A 74 -4.44 -0.10 5.86
CA SER A 74 -4.68 -1.01 6.99
C SER A 74 -3.53 -2.01 7.08
N THR A 75 -2.99 -2.23 8.28
CA THR A 75 -1.85 -3.13 8.51
C THR A 75 -2.11 -4.09 9.67
N ARG A 76 -1.51 -5.29 9.62
CA ARG A 76 -1.57 -6.31 10.69
C ARG A 76 -0.28 -7.13 10.75
N ASN A 77 0.06 -7.62 11.95
CA ASN A 77 1.13 -8.59 12.21
C ASN A 77 2.54 -8.14 11.77
N TRP A 78 2.89 -6.86 11.99
CA TRP A 78 4.21 -6.29 11.65
C TRP A 78 5.21 -6.23 12.83
N ASN A 79 4.87 -6.88 13.95
CA ASN A 79 5.65 -6.93 15.19
C ASN A 79 6.42 -8.24 15.30
#